data_AF-Q4CU16-F1
#
_entry.id   AF-Q4CU16-F1
#
_cell.length_a   1.000
_cell.length_b   1.000
_cell.length_c   1.000
_cell.angle_alpha   90.00
_cell.angle_beta   90.00
_cell.angle_gamma   90.00
#
_symmetry.space_group_name_H-M   'P 1'
#
loop_
_entity.id
_entity.type
_entity.pdbx_description
1 polymer ?
#
loop_
_entity_poly.entity_id
_entity_poly.type
_entity_poly.pdbx_seq_one_letter_code
_entity_poly.pdbx_strand_id
1 'polypeptide(L)'
;MALLFGYMYVFSADFFFFFGSCNRNKLPRFCRMSWCTAGEVVELISVSRLRHDVPEVERKAADLRLIELYTSAVNIGDVLTEVVVASNAVSWNLRLAAALTLESFVSERTWCEGASFSDKERVLNEILAYLRSASFAASAAEEQLHVLLCSCLGRIAGLEYPAARWDEFMDECVSAIVSGDAARQQTGRVLVQQTI
;
A
#
# COMPACT_ATOMS: atom_id res chain seq x y z
N MET A 1 13.72 -9.06 -4.54
CA MET A 1 13.30 -9.68 -5.82
C MET A 1 12.87 -11.14 -5.68
N ALA A 2 13.71 -12.10 -5.25
CA ALA A 2 13.24 -13.49 -5.05
C ALA A 2 12.11 -13.66 -4.00
N LEU A 3 12.04 -12.78 -2.99
CA LEU A 3 10.92 -12.73 -2.03
C LEU A 3 9.62 -12.19 -2.65
N LEU A 4 9.68 -11.41 -3.73
CA LEU A 4 8.51 -10.81 -4.37
C LEU A 4 7.64 -11.84 -5.11
N PHE A 5 8.27 -12.85 -5.71
CA PHE A 5 7.54 -13.91 -6.44
C PHE A 5 6.99 -15.02 -5.54
N GLY A 6 7.63 -15.31 -4.42
CA GLY A 6 7.09 -16.25 -3.43
C GLY A 6 5.76 -15.75 -2.82
N TYR A 7 5.59 -14.43 -2.69
CA TYR A 7 4.39 -13.83 -2.13
C TYR A 7 3.26 -13.64 -3.16
N MET A 8 3.57 -13.33 -4.43
CA MET A 8 2.53 -13.22 -5.48
C MET A 8 1.79 -14.53 -5.75
N TYR A 9 2.44 -15.69 -5.60
CA TYR A 9 1.81 -17.00 -5.86
C TYR A 9 0.99 -17.55 -4.68
N VAL A 10 1.22 -17.07 -3.45
CA VAL A 10 0.59 -17.61 -2.23
C VAL A 10 -0.65 -16.80 -1.81
N PHE A 11 -0.77 -15.54 -2.20
CA PHE A 11 -1.85 -14.66 -1.72
C PHE A 11 -3.20 -14.76 -2.45
N SER A 12 -3.31 -15.62 -3.48
CA SER A 12 -4.56 -15.82 -4.23
C SER A 12 -5.62 -16.66 -3.49
N ALA A 13 -5.34 -17.19 -2.29
CA ALA A 13 -6.21 -18.18 -1.63
C ALA A 13 -6.85 -17.78 -0.28
N ASP A 14 -6.34 -16.80 0.48
CA ASP A 14 -6.66 -16.71 1.92
C ASP A 14 -7.28 -15.39 2.46
N PHE A 15 -7.57 -14.38 1.64
CA PHE A 15 -7.99 -13.05 2.16
C PHE A 15 -9.51 -12.78 2.13
N PHE A 16 -10.32 -13.75 2.58
CA PHE A 16 -11.78 -13.66 2.61
C PHE A 16 -12.36 -13.53 4.04
N PHE A 17 -11.73 -12.79 4.96
CA PHE A 17 -12.26 -12.62 6.32
C PHE A 17 -11.79 -11.30 6.96
N PHE A 18 -12.45 -10.17 6.71
CA PHE A 18 -12.49 -9.04 7.69
C PHE A 18 -13.54 -7.93 7.45
N PHE A 19 -14.55 -8.10 6.60
CA PHE A 19 -15.70 -7.18 6.55
C PHE A 19 -16.96 -7.87 7.08
N GLY A 20 -16.98 -8.09 8.40
CA GLY A 20 -18.14 -8.57 9.15
C GLY A 20 -19.11 -7.43 9.47
N SER A 21 -20.29 -7.48 8.87
CA SER A 21 -21.56 -6.94 9.36
C SER A 21 -21.60 -5.49 9.85
N CYS A 22 -21.93 -4.55 8.95
CA CYS A 22 -22.64 -3.33 9.32
C CYS A 22 -24.03 -3.28 8.65
N ASN A 23 -25.01 -3.12 9.53
CA ASN A 23 -26.45 -3.26 9.34
C ASN A 23 -27.00 -2.23 8.33
N ARG A 24 -27.57 -2.71 7.21
CA ARG A 24 -28.28 -1.89 6.21
C ARG A 24 -29.60 -1.40 6.79
N ASN A 25 -29.61 -0.29 7.52
CA ASN A 25 -30.83 0.48 7.77
C ASN A 25 -30.50 1.92 8.19
N LYS A 26 -30.96 2.87 7.37
CA LYS A 26 -31.11 4.33 7.59
C LYS A 26 -30.10 5.27 6.92
N LEU A 27 -30.70 5.99 5.96
CA LEU A 27 -30.46 7.36 5.48
C LEU A 27 -29.49 7.54 4.29
N PRO A 28 -29.97 8.06 3.14
CA PRO A 28 -29.09 8.64 2.15
C PRO A 28 -28.63 9.98 2.71
N ARG A 29 -27.53 10.00 3.46
CA ARG A 29 -26.78 11.26 3.61
C ARG A 29 -26.18 11.53 2.24
N PHE A 30 -26.57 12.65 1.63
CA PHE A 30 -25.82 13.25 0.53
C PHE A 30 -24.36 13.32 0.97
N CYS A 31 -23.53 12.39 0.51
CA CYS A 31 -22.08 12.49 0.64
C CYS A 31 -21.69 13.71 -0.19
N ARG A 32 -21.52 14.86 0.48
CA ARG A 32 -20.75 15.95 -0.12
C ARG A 32 -19.38 15.37 -0.40
N MET A 33 -19.00 15.31 -1.67
CA MET A 33 -17.63 14.96 -2.04
C MET A 33 -16.69 15.89 -1.26
N SER A 34 -15.87 15.30 -0.42
CA SER A 34 -14.90 16.01 0.40
C SER A 34 -13.51 15.79 -0.18
N TRP A 35 -12.59 16.68 0.18
CA TRP A 35 -11.17 16.50 -0.03
C TRP A 35 -10.51 16.40 1.33
N CYS A 36 -9.57 15.49 1.51
CA CYS A 36 -8.78 15.38 2.72
C CYS A 36 -7.31 15.79 2.47
N THR A 37 -6.58 16.04 3.54
CA THR A 37 -5.15 16.39 3.49
C THR A 37 -4.29 15.32 4.16
N ALA A 38 -3.02 15.24 3.79
CA ALA A 38 -2.06 14.33 4.44
C ALA A 38 -1.99 14.55 5.95
N GLY A 39 -1.97 15.82 6.40
CA GLY A 39 -1.96 16.14 7.84
C GLY A 39 -3.18 15.59 8.59
N GLU A 40 -4.38 15.72 8.02
CA GLU A 40 -5.61 15.18 8.62
C GLU A 40 -5.58 13.66 8.71
N VAL A 41 -5.18 12.97 7.64
CA VAL A 41 -5.10 11.50 7.62
C VAL A 41 -4.04 10.99 8.60
N VAL A 42 -2.88 11.65 8.66
CA VAL A 42 -1.80 11.37 9.60
C VAL A 42 -2.28 11.46 11.05
N GLU A 43 -2.99 12.55 11.39
CA GLU A 43 -3.53 12.76 12.73
C GLU A 43 -4.55 11.67 13.09
N LEU A 44 -5.49 11.38 12.19
CA LEU A 44 -6.54 10.38 12.42
C LEU A 44 -5.95 8.98 12.59
N ILE A 45 -4.99 8.56 11.75
CA ILE A 45 -4.31 7.26 11.89
C ILE A 45 -3.51 7.23 13.20
N SER A 46 -2.79 8.30 13.52
CA SER A 46 -2.00 8.39 14.75
C SER A 46 -2.87 8.21 16.00
N VAL A 47 -3.97 8.96 16.10
CA VAL A 47 -4.92 8.90 17.22
C VAL A 47 -5.63 7.54 17.27
N SER A 48 -6.14 7.05 16.15
CA SER A 48 -6.96 5.84 16.13
C SER A 48 -6.16 4.53 16.29
N ARG A 49 -4.87 4.50 15.90
CA ARG A 49 -4.07 3.26 15.84
C ARG A 49 -2.80 3.26 16.68
N LEU A 50 -2.12 4.39 16.86
CA LEU A 50 -0.76 4.41 17.43
C LEU A 50 -0.71 5.00 18.84
N ARG A 51 -1.57 5.96 19.16
CA ARG A 51 -1.59 6.66 20.43
C ARG A 51 -2.40 5.90 21.48
N HIS A 52 -1.72 5.06 22.25
CA HIS A 52 -2.32 4.32 23.36
C HIS A 52 -2.61 5.18 24.60
N ASP A 53 -2.06 6.40 24.64
CA ASP A 53 -2.27 7.40 25.70
C ASP A 53 -3.61 8.14 25.59
N VAL A 54 -4.28 8.05 24.43
CA VAL A 54 -5.54 8.75 24.16
C VAL A 54 -6.74 7.95 24.68
N PRO A 55 -7.74 8.60 25.33
CA PRO A 55 -8.96 7.95 25.78
C PRO A 55 -9.66 7.14 24.67
N GLU A 56 -10.23 5.99 25.02
CA GLU A 56 -10.91 5.12 24.04
C GLU A 56 -12.03 5.84 23.25
N VAL A 57 -12.71 6.79 23.88
CA VAL A 57 -13.75 7.62 23.25
C VAL A 57 -13.18 8.44 22.09
N GLU A 58 -12.02 9.06 22.28
CA GLU A 58 -11.35 9.86 21.25
C GLU A 58 -10.77 8.96 20.15
N ARG A 59 -10.21 7.80 20.50
CA ARG A 59 -9.74 6.81 19.50
C ARG A 59 -10.89 6.33 18.60
N LYS A 60 -12.06 6.05 19.19
CA LYS A 60 -13.28 5.68 18.45
C LYS A 60 -13.81 6.82 17.58
N ALA A 61 -13.76 8.06 18.07
CA ALA A 61 -14.17 9.22 17.29
C ALA A 61 -13.26 9.43 16.06
N ALA A 62 -11.94 9.27 16.23
CA ALA A 62 -10.98 9.32 15.14
C ALA A 62 -11.21 8.18 14.13
N ASP A 63 -11.49 6.96 14.59
CA ASP A 63 -11.82 5.82 13.74
C ASP A 63 -13.07 6.07 12.88
N LEU A 64 -14.14 6.58 13.49
CA LEU A 64 -15.37 6.94 12.77
C LEU A 64 -15.11 8.03 11.72
N ARG A 65 -14.35 9.06 12.07
CA ARG A 65 -14.00 10.13 11.11
C ARG A 65 -13.14 9.61 9.97
N LEU A 66 -12.25 8.66 10.24
CA LEU A 66 -11.45 8.00 9.22
C LEU A 66 -12.33 7.17 8.25
N ILE A 67 -13.34 6.46 8.77
CA ILE A 67 -14.35 5.75 7.95
C ILE A 67 -15.19 6.73 7.12
N GLU A 68 -15.55 7.89 7.68
CA GLU A 68 -16.24 8.95 6.93
C GLU A 68 -15.37 9.48 5.77
N LEU A 69 -14.07 9.66 5.97
CA LEU A 69 -13.16 10.03 4.88
C LEU A 69 -13.10 8.92 3.81
N TYR A 70 -12.99 7.65 4.19
CA TYR A 70 -12.99 6.54 3.21
C TYR A 70 -14.22 6.47 2.32
N THR A 71 -15.35 6.99 2.79
CA THR A 71 -16.63 6.94 2.07
C THR A 71 -16.99 8.23 1.35
N SER A 72 -16.34 9.35 1.67
CA SER A 72 -16.71 10.67 1.15
C SER A 72 -15.58 11.42 0.43
N ALA A 73 -14.32 11.13 0.76
CA ALA A 73 -13.19 11.86 0.21
C ALA A 73 -12.75 11.27 -1.13
N VAL A 74 -12.72 12.13 -2.15
CA VAL A 74 -12.41 11.70 -3.54
C VAL A 74 -10.93 11.41 -3.75
N ASN A 75 -10.06 11.90 -2.85
CA ASN A 75 -8.60 11.83 -2.94
C ASN A 75 -7.95 11.04 -1.81
N ILE A 76 -8.73 10.27 -1.03
CA ILE A 76 -8.20 9.57 0.15
C ILE A 76 -7.12 8.55 -0.21
N GLY A 77 -7.23 7.90 -1.36
CA GLY A 77 -6.23 6.98 -1.88
C GLY A 77 -4.92 7.69 -2.26
N ASP A 78 -5.01 8.87 -2.87
CA ASP A 78 -3.86 9.73 -3.20
C ASP A 78 -3.14 10.16 -1.93
N VAL A 79 -3.89 10.62 -0.93
CA VAL A 79 -3.36 11.09 0.35
C VAL A 79 -2.73 9.95 1.15
N LEU A 80 -3.34 8.77 1.18
CA LEU A 80 -2.74 7.59 1.81
C LEU A 80 -1.42 7.23 1.12
N THR A 81 -1.38 7.31 -0.21
CA THR A 81 -0.15 7.03 -0.97
C THR A 81 0.94 8.04 -0.62
N GLU A 82 0.61 9.34 -0.57
CA GLU A 82 1.53 10.40 -0.15
C GLU A 82 2.12 10.12 1.24
N VAL A 83 1.30 9.70 2.21
CA VAL A 83 1.76 9.36 3.56
C VAL A 83 2.65 8.12 3.56
N VAL A 84 2.34 7.12 2.74
CA VAL A 84 3.11 5.88 2.64
C VAL A 84 4.49 6.11 2.04
N VAL A 85 4.59 6.91 0.98
CA VAL A 85 5.86 7.22 0.31
C VAL A 85 6.59 8.43 0.92
N ALA A 86 5.98 9.09 1.90
CA ALA A 86 6.57 10.24 2.59
C ALA A 86 7.97 9.91 3.12
N SER A 87 8.87 10.88 3.00
CA SER A 87 10.21 10.79 3.57
C SER A 87 10.19 10.91 5.10
N ASN A 88 11.34 11.20 5.70
CA ASN A 88 11.59 11.25 7.15
C ASN A 88 10.64 12.17 7.97
N ALA A 89 9.71 12.90 7.34
CA ALA A 89 8.67 13.67 8.01
C ALA A 89 7.64 12.81 8.75
N VAL A 90 7.50 11.54 8.38
CA VAL A 90 6.49 10.62 8.94
C VAL A 90 7.18 9.40 9.56
N SER A 91 6.76 9.01 10.76
CA SER A 91 7.33 7.84 11.44
C SER A 91 7.02 6.54 10.69
N TRP A 92 7.94 5.57 10.74
CA TRP A 92 7.76 4.26 10.08
C TRP A 92 6.45 3.56 10.47
N ASN A 93 6.06 3.63 11.74
CA ASN A 93 4.81 3.03 12.22
C ASN A 93 3.58 3.66 11.56
N LEU A 94 3.60 4.97 11.32
CA LEU A 94 2.51 5.64 10.65
C LEU A 94 2.48 5.31 9.16
N ARG A 95 3.64 5.26 8.51
CA ARG A 95 3.75 4.84 7.10
C ARG A 95 3.24 3.40 6.91
N LEU A 96 3.59 2.50 7.83
CA LEU A 96 3.11 1.12 7.83
C LEU A 96 1.59 1.05 8.05
N ALA A 97 1.04 1.81 9.00
CA ALA A 97 -0.40 1.86 9.24
C ALA A 97 -1.17 2.43 8.03
N ALA A 98 -0.62 3.44 7.36
CA ALA A 98 -1.16 3.99 6.13
C ALA A 98 -1.09 2.97 4.97
N ALA A 99 -0.01 2.17 4.88
CA ALA A 99 0.13 1.15 3.84
C ALA A 99 -0.83 -0.02 4.03
N LEU A 100 -1.01 -0.50 5.26
CA LEU A 100 -2.03 -1.51 5.59
C LEU A 100 -3.43 -1.03 5.23
N THR A 101 -3.70 0.24 5.51
CA THR A 101 -4.95 0.89 5.14
C THR A 101 -5.11 0.92 3.62
N LEU A 102 -4.11 1.44 2.91
CA LEU A 102 -4.10 1.54 1.45
C LEU A 102 -4.32 0.18 0.80
N GLU A 103 -3.64 -0.86 1.27
CA GLU A 103 -3.78 -2.23 0.76
C GLU A 103 -5.22 -2.74 0.90
N SER A 104 -5.84 -2.55 2.07
CA SER A 104 -7.24 -2.92 2.30
C SER A 104 -8.22 -2.10 1.45
N PHE A 105 -7.80 -0.89 1.07
CA PHE A 105 -8.62 0.07 0.36
C PHE A 105 -8.54 -0.09 -1.15
N VAL A 106 -7.45 -0.64 -1.71
CA VAL A 106 -7.35 -1.01 -3.13
C VAL A 106 -8.24 -2.21 -3.39
N SER A 107 -9.39 -1.96 -4.01
CA SER A 107 -10.39 -2.95 -4.41
C SER A 107 -10.96 -2.60 -5.77
N GLU A 108 -11.63 -3.54 -6.45
CA GLU A 108 -12.31 -3.27 -7.72
C GLU A 108 -13.26 -2.05 -7.61
N ARG A 109 -14.02 -1.96 -6.52
CA ARG A 109 -14.99 -0.88 -6.31
C ARG A 109 -14.33 0.49 -6.17
N THR A 110 -13.31 0.61 -5.34
CA THR A 110 -12.67 1.90 -5.04
C THR A 110 -11.69 2.31 -6.14
N TRP A 111 -10.95 1.34 -6.67
CA TRP A 111 -9.98 1.59 -7.73
C TRP A 111 -10.68 1.74 -9.08
N CYS A 112 -11.38 0.73 -9.60
CA CYS A 112 -11.93 0.77 -10.97
C CYS A 112 -12.99 1.86 -11.15
N GLU A 113 -13.90 2.06 -10.18
CA GLU A 113 -14.92 3.11 -10.25
C GLU A 113 -14.36 4.53 -10.05
N GLY A 114 -13.11 4.67 -9.59
CA GLY A 114 -12.43 5.96 -9.43
C GLY A 114 -13.00 6.85 -8.31
N ALA A 115 -13.76 6.28 -7.37
CA ALA A 115 -14.49 7.04 -6.36
C ALA A 115 -13.59 7.67 -5.26
N SER A 116 -12.32 7.24 -5.17
CA SER A 116 -11.45 7.57 -4.04
C SER A 116 -9.98 7.77 -4.41
N PHE A 117 -9.69 7.79 -5.72
CA PHE A 117 -8.37 8.04 -6.29
C PHE A 117 -8.53 9.13 -7.36
N SER A 118 -8.12 10.35 -7.02
CA SER A 118 -8.27 11.50 -7.90
C SER A 118 -7.30 11.47 -9.09
N ASP A 119 -6.09 10.94 -8.86
CA ASP A 119 -5.03 10.81 -9.85
C ASP A 119 -4.33 9.45 -9.69
N LYS A 120 -4.90 8.43 -10.35
CA LYS A 120 -4.37 7.07 -10.34
C LYS A 120 -2.96 6.98 -10.93
N GLU A 121 -2.66 7.80 -11.94
CA GLU A 121 -1.34 7.77 -12.59
C GLU A 121 -0.27 8.30 -11.66
N ARG A 122 -0.54 9.39 -10.94
CA ARG A 122 0.33 9.89 -9.89
C ARG A 122 0.54 8.86 -8.79
N VAL A 123 -0.53 8.23 -8.30
CA VAL A 123 -0.45 7.18 -7.26
C VAL A 123 0.46 6.04 -7.71
N LEU A 124 0.27 5.53 -8.93
CA LEU A 124 1.12 4.49 -9.50
C LEU A 124 2.59 4.93 -9.60
N ASN A 125 2.84 6.13 -10.13
CA ASN A 125 4.19 6.66 -10.29
C ASN A 125 4.90 6.85 -8.94
N GLU A 126 4.20 7.30 -7.90
CA GLU A 126 4.75 7.47 -6.55
C GLU A 126 5.14 6.12 -5.93
N ILE A 127 4.27 5.11 -6.03
CA ILE A 127 4.57 3.76 -5.51
C ILE A 127 5.75 3.14 -6.28
N LEU A 128 5.75 3.22 -7.61
CA LEU A 128 6.83 2.70 -8.45
C LEU A 128 8.16 3.42 -8.16
N ALA A 129 8.14 4.75 -8.05
CA ALA A 129 9.34 5.52 -7.71
C ALA A 129 9.89 5.11 -6.34
N TYR A 130 9.02 4.92 -5.35
CA TYR A 130 9.42 4.45 -4.03
C TYR A 130 10.11 3.09 -4.10
N LEU A 131 9.48 2.10 -4.74
CA LEU A 131 10.01 0.75 -4.87
C LEU A 131 11.32 0.69 -5.68
N ARG A 132 11.48 1.53 -6.70
CA ARG A 132 12.72 1.64 -7.48
C ARG A 132 13.86 2.31 -6.70
N SER A 133 13.53 3.25 -5.80
CA SER A 133 14.52 4.00 -5.01
C SER A 133 15.04 3.23 -3.79
N ALA A 134 14.29 2.20 -3.36
CA ALA A 134 14.59 1.45 -2.16
C ALA A 134 15.82 0.54 -2.32
N SER A 135 16.99 1.03 -1.92
CA SER A 135 18.13 0.16 -1.63
C SER A 135 17.76 -0.77 -0.47
N PHE A 136 18.08 -2.06 -0.57
CA PHE A 136 17.82 -3.13 0.44
C PHE A 136 17.38 -2.62 1.82
N ALA A 137 16.13 -2.95 2.20
CA ALA A 137 15.49 -2.47 3.43
C ALA A 137 16.44 -2.52 4.64
N ALA A 138 16.72 -1.36 5.23
CA ALA A 138 17.62 -1.20 6.36
C ALA A 138 16.98 -1.70 7.67
N SER A 139 15.66 -1.90 7.67
CA SER A 139 14.89 -2.35 8.83
C SER A 139 13.73 -3.27 8.46
N ALA A 140 13.27 -4.08 9.42
CA ALA A 140 12.10 -4.94 9.24
C ALA A 140 10.82 -4.15 8.91
N ALA A 141 10.68 -2.92 9.44
CA ALA A 141 9.52 -2.06 9.14
C ALA A 141 9.52 -1.59 7.68
N GLU A 142 10.70 -1.26 7.14
CA GLU A 142 10.87 -0.89 5.75
C GLU A 142 10.65 -2.08 4.81
N GLU A 143 11.09 -3.27 5.21
CA GLU A 143 10.80 -4.51 4.47
C GLU A 143 9.29 -4.78 4.41
N GLN A 144 8.59 -4.68 5.54
CA GLN A 144 7.13 -4.81 5.59
C GLN A 144 6.43 -3.77 4.71
N LEU A 145 6.90 -2.52 4.72
CA LEU A 145 6.36 -1.47 3.86
C LEU A 145 6.52 -1.81 2.38
N HIS A 146 7.69 -2.32 1.97
CA HIS A 146 7.91 -2.78 0.59
C HIS A 146 6.97 -3.92 0.22
N VAL A 147 6.79 -4.91 1.09
CA VAL A 147 5.89 -6.04 0.85
C VAL A 147 4.46 -5.54 0.65
N LEU A 148 3.97 -4.64 1.50
CA LEU A 148 2.62 -4.09 1.39
C LEU A 148 2.43 -3.28 0.11
N LEU A 149 3.40 -2.45 -0.27
CA LEU A 149 3.34 -1.69 -1.53
C LEU A 149 3.37 -2.60 -2.76
N CYS A 150 4.16 -3.67 -2.73
CA CYS A 150 4.16 -4.67 -3.80
C CYS A 150 2.83 -5.43 -3.86
N SER A 151 2.21 -5.73 -2.71
CA SER A 151 0.86 -6.29 -2.65
C SER A 151 -0.16 -5.33 -3.27
N CYS A 152 -0.10 -4.04 -2.94
CA CYS A 152 -0.94 -3.01 -3.55
C CYS A 152 -0.79 -2.98 -5.07
N LEU A 153 0.45 -2.92 -5.58
CA LEU A 153 0.69 -2.94 -7.03
C LEU A 153 0.20 -4.23 -7.68
N GLY A 154 0.40 -5.39 -7.05
CA GLY A 154 -0.10 -6.67 -7.56
C GLY A 154 -1.62 -6.68 -7.68
N ARG A 155 -2.33 -6.11 -6.70
CA ARG A 155 -3.79 -5.94 -6.76
C ARG A 155 -4.20 -4.99 -7.88
N ILE A 156 -3.54 -3.84 -8.01
CA ILE A 156 -3.87 -2.86 -9.06
C ILE A 156 -3.61 -3.48 -10.46
N ALA A 157 -2.47 -4.13 -10.66
CA ALA A 157 -2.15 -4.83 -11.89
C ALA A 157 -3.22 -5.89 -12.22
N GLY A 158 -3.64 -6.67 -11.23
CA GLY A 158 -4.71 -7.66 -11.39
C GLY A 158 -6.09 -7.06 -11.76
N LEU A 159 -6.35 -5.81 -11.39
CA LEU A 159 -7.60 -5.10 -11.71
C LEU A 159 -7.56 -4.41 -13.09
N GLU A 160 -6.39 -3.98 -13.55
CA GLU A 160 -6.23 -3.21 -14.79
C GLU A 160 -5.67 -4.02 -15.97
N TYR A 161 -5.17 -5.23 -15.74
CA TYR A 161 -4.64 -6.06 -16.82
C TYR A 161 -5.76 -6.59 -17.73
N PRO A 162 -5.58 -6.57 -19.07
CA PRO A 162 -4.40 -6.11 -19.80
C PRO A 162 -4.43 -4.59 -20.09
N ALA A 163 -3.38 -3.88 -19.68
CA ALA A 163 -3.07 -2.53 -20.16
C ALA A 163 -1.56 -2.43 -20.41
N ALA A 164 -1.15 -1.74 -21.49
CA ALA A 164 0.24 -1.74 -21.97
C ALA A 164 1.29 -1.35 -20.91
N ARG A 165 0.93 -0.48 -19.96
CA ARG A 165 1.80 -0.09 -18.83
C ARG A 165 2.21 -1.28 -17.95
N TRP A 166 1.33 -2.28 -17.83
CA TRP A 166 1.58 -3.45 -17.01
C TRP A 166 2.51 -4.42 -17.70
N ASP A 167 2.51 -4.49 -19.03
CA ASP A 167 3.46 -5.31 -19.79
C ASP A 167 4.90 -4.81 -19.53
N GLU A 168 5.14 -3.51 -19.67
CA GLU A 168 6.44 -2.89 -19.39
C GLU A 168 6.89 -3.09 -17.93
N PHE A 169 5.96 -2.95 -16.98
CA PHE A 169 6.25 -3.15 -15.56
C PHE A 169 6.56 -4.62 -15.23
N MET A 170 5.86 -5.56 -15.85
CA MET A 170 6.11 -6.99 -15.68
C MET A 170 7.45 -7.39 -16.28
N ASP A 171 7.80 -6.85 -17.44
CA ASP A 171 9.12 -7.02 -18.06
C ASP A 171 10.25 -6.46 -17.18
N GLU A 172 10.08 -5.28 -16.59
CA GLU A 172 11.02 -4.70 -15.62
C GLU A 172 11.19 -5.62 -14.40
N CYS A 173 10.09 -6.14 -13.87
CA CYS A 173 10.10 -7.06 -12.73
C CYS A 173 10.84 -8.37 -13.06
N VAL A 174 10.56 -8.98 -14.22
CA VAL A 174 11.26 -10.19 -14.69
C VAL A 174 12.75 -9.91 -14.89
N SER A 175 13.10 -8.78 -15.51
CA SER A 175 14.49 -8.36 -15.71
C SER A 175 15.25 -8.19 -14.38
N ALA A 176 14.62 -7.58 -13.37
CA ALA A 176 15.21 -7.40 -12.06
C ALA A 176 15.41 -8.71 -11.30
N ILE A 177 14.54 -9.70 -11.49
CA ILE A 177 14.69 -11.05 -10.92
C ILE A 177 15.85 -11.78 -11.56
N VAL A 178 15.88 -11.83 -12.91
CA VAL A 178 16.95 -12.49 -13.65
C VAL A 178 18.30 -11.87 -13.32
N SER A 179 18.37 -10.54 -13.22
CA SER A 179 19.59 -9.81 -12.84
C SER A 179 20.01 -10.10 -11.39
N GLY A 180 19.05 -10.18 -10.47
CA GLY A 180 19.30 -10.52 -9.06
C GLY A 180 19.79 -11.95 -8.88
N ASP A 181 19.24 -12.90 -9.62
CA ASP A 181 19.68 -14.29 -9.59
C ASP A 181 21.05 -14.47 -10.23
N ALA A 182 21.34 -13.76 -11.33
CA ALA A 182 22.68 -13.72 -11.93
C ALA A 182 23.72 -13.16 -10.93
N ALA A 183 23.39 -12.06 -10.23
CA ALA A 183 24.26 -11.48 -9.21
C ALA A 183 24.54 -12.44 -8.05
N ARG A 184 23.51 -13.17 -7.58
CA ARG A 184 23.62 -14.21 -6.53
C ARG A 184 24.44 -15.41 -6.98
N GLN A 185 24.27 -15.87 -8.22
CA GLN A 185 25.07 -16.95 -8.78
C GLN A 185 26.54 -16.55 -8.93
N GLN A 186 26.81 -15.29 -9.26
CA GLN A 186 28.17 -14.77 -9.36
C GLN A 186 28.83 -14.64 -7.98
N THR A 187 28.11 -14.17 -6.95
CA THR A 187 28.63 -14.15 -5.57
C THR A 187 28.81 -15.55 -4.99
N GLY A 188 27.89 -16.48 -5.26
CA GLY A 188 28.02 -17.88 -4.87
C GLY A 188 29.22 -18.57 -5.52
N ARG A 189 29.52 -18.29 -6.80
CA ARG A 189 30.72 -18.79 -7.49
C ARG A 189 32.02 -18.20 -6.93
N VAL A 190 32.04 -16.91 -6.57
CA VAL A 190 33.21 -16.27 -5.95
C VAL A 190 33.49 -16.86 -4.56
N LEU A 191 32.45 -17.14 -3.76
CA LEU A 191 32.59 -17.80 -2.46
C LEU A 191 33.12 -19.24 -2.58
N VAL A 192 32.66 -20.00 -3.58
CA VAL A 192 33.18 -21.36 -3.84
C VAL A 192 34.63 -21.33 -4.33
N GLN A 193 35.03 -20.32 -5.12
CA GLN A 193 36.42 -20.17 -5.58
C GLN A 193 37.39 -19.67 -4.50
N GLN A 194 36.91 -19.05 -3.41
CA GLN A 194 37.76 -18.65 -2.28
C GLN A 194 37.89 -19.74 -1.19
N THR A 195 37.11 -20.82 -1.28
CA THR A 195 37.07 -21.90 -0.28
C THR A 195 37.77 -23.20 -0.73
N ILE A 196 38.32 -23.24 -1.96
CA ILE A 196 39.11 -24.35 -2.52
C ILE A 196 40.54 -23.87 -2.73
#